data_AF-A0A9X7P5P0-F1
#
_entry.id   AF-A0A9X7P5P0-F1
#
_cell.length_a   1.000
_cell.length_b   1.000
_cell.length_c   1.000
_cell.angle_alpha   90.00
_cell.angle_beta   90.00
_cell.angle_gamma   90.00
#
_symmetry.space_group_name_H-M   'P 1'
#
loop_
_entity.id
_entity.type
_entity.pdbx_description
1 polymer ?
#
loop_
_entity_poly.entity_id
_entity_poly.type
_entity_poly.pdbx_seq_one_letter_code
_entity_poly.pdbx_strand_id
1 'polypeptide(L)' 'MCFRPPIAARPIKCPKCGAINPVVAKVCSKCQTPLEEKKVDEGAKKG' A
#
# COMPACT_ATOMS: atom_id res chain seq x y z
N MET A 1 1.43 3.61 -29.08
CA MET A 1 1.23 4.36 -27.82
C MET A 1 1.15 3.33 -26.69
N CYS A 2 2.25 3.09 -25.97
CA CYS A 2 2.36 1.99 -25.01
C CYS A 2 1.74 2.37 -23.67
N PHE A 3 0.70 1.61 -23.31
CA PHE A 3 -0.20 1.87 -22.22
C PHE A 3 0.39 1.43 -20.87
N ARG A 4 0.48 2.43 -19.99
CA ARG A 4 0.29 2.39 -18.53
C ARG A 4 1.11 1.38 -17.71
N PRO A 5 2.01 1.86 -16.83
CA PRO A 5 2.80 1.00 -15.95
C PRO A 5 1.90 0.20 -15.00
N PRO A 6 2.28 -1.04 -14.66
CA PRO A 6 1.57 -1.84 -13.67
C PRO A 6 1.96 -1.31 -12.30
N ILE A 7 1.17 -0.36 -11.77
CA ILE A 7 1.29 0.01 -10.35
C ILE A 7 0.63 -1.11 -9.55
N ALA A 8 1.28 -2.28 -9.53
CA ALA A 8 0.88 -3.41 -8.71
C ALA A 8 1.33 -3.14 -7.28
N ALA A 9 0.61 -2.24 -6.62
CA ALA A 9 0.79 -1.92 -5.22
C ALA A 9 0.55 -3.20 -4.41
N ARG A 10 1.60 -3.75 -3.77
CA ARG A 10 1.53 -5.05 -3.10
C ARG A 10 0.74 -4.92 -1.79
N PRO A 11 -0.27 -5.78 -1.54
CA PRO A 11 -1.07 -5.68 -0.32
C PRO A 11 -0.26 -6.07 0.92
N ILE A 12 -0.56 -5.43 2.05
CA ILE A 12 0.08 -5.62 3.36
C ILE A 12 -0.82 -6.42 4.30
N LYS A 13 -0.24 -7.31 5.10
CA LYS A 13 -0.97 -8.05 6.14
C LYS A 13 -0.94 -7.29 7.45
N CYS A 14 -2.11 -7.16 8.07
CA CYS A 14 -2.27 -6.53 9.37
C CYS A 14 -1.62 -7.40 10.47
N PRO A 15 -0.70 -6.84 11.29
CA PRO A 15 -0.05 -7.60 12.36
C PRO A 15 -0.97 -7.88 13.55
N LYS A 16 -2.08 -7.15 13.70
CA LYS A 16 -3.04 -7.35 14.79
C LYS A 16 -4.05 -8.46 14.52
N CYS A 17 -4.63 -8.48 13.32
CA CYS A 17 -5.75 -9.39 13.00
C CYS A 17 -5.50 -10.28 11.78
N GLY A 18 -4.36 -10.15 11.10
CA GLY A 18 -4.02 -10.95 9.92
C GLY A 18 -4.74 -10.55 8.63
N ALA A 19 -5.61 -9.52 8.65
CA ALA A 19 -6.33 -9.07 7.46
C ALA A 19 -5.37 -8.53 6.37
N ILE A 20 -5.68 -8.80 5.11
CA ILE A 20 -4.95 -8.25 3.97
C ILE A 20 -5.55 -6.87 3.66
N ASN A 21 -4.71 -5.83 3.70
CA ASN A 21 -5.07 -4.44 3.43
C ASN A 21 -4.22 -3.92 2.26
N PRO A 22 -4.70 -2.92 1.50
CA PRO A 22 -3.88 -2.31 0.47
C PRO A 22 -2.71 -1.55 1.10
N VAL A 23 -1.59 -1.45 0.39
CA VAL A 23 -0.39 -0.72 0.84
C VAL A 23 -0.62 0.77 1.09
N VAL A 24 -1.65 1.36 0.46
CA VAL A 24 -2.05 2.75 0.69
C VAL A 24 -2.96 2.92 1.92
N ALA A 25 -3.39 1.83 2.56
CA ALA A 25 -4.21 1.91 3.76
C ALA A 25 -3.34 2.23 4.98
N LYS A 26 -3.57 3.41 5.56
CA LYS A 26 -2.98 3.84 6.83
C LYS A 26 -3.52 3.07 8.04
N VAL A 27 -4.67 2.43 7.87
CA VAL A 27 -5.44 1.80 8.94
C VAL A 27 -6.08 0.52 8.42
N CYS A 28 -6.11 -0.53 9.24
CA CYS A 28 -6.71 -1.80 8.86
C CYS A 28 -8.22 -1.68 8.72
N SER A 29 -8.77 -2.13 7.58
CA SER A 29 -10.21 -2.09 7.31
C SER A 29 -11.04 -3.01 8.20
N LYS A 30 -10.40 -3.98 8.88
CA LYS A 30 -11.08 -4.94 9.76
C LYS A 30 -11.07 -4.54 11.24
N CYS A 31 -9.91 -4.13 11.75
CA CYS A 31 -9.71 -3.88 13.18
C CYS A 31 -9.30 -2.45 13.50
N GLN A 32 -9.20 -1.58 12.48
CA GLN A 32 -8.82 -0.17 12.63
C GLN A 32 -7.47 0.06 13.32
N THR A 33 -6.58 -0.94 13.35
CA THR A 33 -5.20 -0.74 13.81
C THR A 33 -4.43 0.12 12.80
N PRO A 34 -3.55 1.03 13.25
CA PRO A 34 -2.65 1.74 12.36
C PRO A 34 -1.73 0.73 11.65
N LEU A 35 -1.62 0.90 10.33
CA LEU A 35 -0.70 0.17 9.47
C LEU A 35 0.34 1.22 9.03
N GLU A 36 1.51 1.20 9.66
CA GLU A 36 2.56 2.20 9.39
C GLU A 36 2.93 2.20 7.90
N GLU A 37 2.64 3.34 7.25
CA GLU A 37 3.04 3.64 5.89
C GLU A 37 4.56 3.82 5.88
N LYS A 38 5.31 2.75 5.62
CA LYS A 38 6.63 2.92 5.01
C LYS A 38 6.40 3.46 3.61
N LYS A 39 6.39 4.80 3.52
CA LYS A 39 6.49 5.64 2.33
C LYS A 39 6.67 4.81 1.07
N VAL A 40 5.58 4.63 0.32
CA VAL A 40 5.66 4.25 -1.08
C VAL A 40 6.26 5.45 -1.80
N ASP A 41 7.58 5.57 -1.69
CA ASP A 41 8.37 6.26 -2.68
C ASP A 41 8.28 5.39 -3.93
N GLU A 42 7.35 5.71 -4.84
CA GLU A 42 7.71 5.80 -6.25
C GLU A 42 6.59 6.46 -7.06
N GLY A 43 6.97 7.60 -7.66
CA GLY A 43 6.14 8.46 -8.48
C GLY A 43 6.71 9.87 -8.66
N ALA A 44 7.81 10.23 -7.98
CA ALA A 44 8.44 11.55 -8.12
C ALA A 44 9.98 11.48 -8.13
N LYS A 45 10.56 11.17 -9.29
CA LYS A 45 11.91 11.54 -9.81
C LYS A 45 12.28 10.52 -10.90
N LYS A 46 12.83 10.82 -12.07
CA LYS A 46 13.67 11.91 -12.65
C LYS A 46 13.78 11.53 -14.14
N GLY A 47 13.96 12.37 -15.15
CA GLY A 47 14.30 13.77 -15.35
C GLY A 47 14.58 13.93 -16.85
#